data_AF-A0A212CBR0-F1
#
_entry.id   AF-A0A212CBR0-F1
#
_cell.length_a   1.000
_cell.length_b   1.000
_cell.length_c   1.000
_cell.angle_alpha   90.00
_cell.angle_beta   90.00
_cell.angle_gamma   90.00
#
_symmetry.space_group_name_H-M   'P 1'
#
loop_
_entity.id
_entity.type
_entity.pdbx_description
1 polymer ?
#
loop_
_entity_poly.entity_id
_entity_poly.type
_entity_poly.pdbx_seq_one_letter_code
_entity_poly.pdbx_strand_id
1 'polypeptide(L)'
;MALLRPLLLDVVPTIQQTAALALGRLANYNDDLAEAVVKGDILPQLVYSLAEQNRFYKKAAAFVLRAVGKHSPQLAQAIVDCGALDTLVICLEDFDPGVKEAAAWALGYIARHNAEVEKGCQRPGWSVWQPSQHRGTEAGAAAWRQSEEGGAS
;
A
#
# COMPACT_ATOMS: atom_id res chain seq x y z
N MET A 1 -14.40 0.65 14.80
CA MET A 1 -14.03 1.29 13.51
C MET A 1 -15.22 1.66 12.61
N ALA A 2 -16.47 1.54 13.07
CA ALA A 2 -17.66 1.82 12.25
C ALA A 2 -17.84 3.30 11.85
N LEU A 3 -17.21 4.24 12.55
CA LEU A 3 -17.36 5.68 12.29
C LEU A 3 -16.49 6.20 11.13
N LEU A 4 -15.45 5.47 10.72
CA LEU A 4 -14.54 5.89 9.65
C LEU A 4 -15.01 5.43 8.26
N ARG A 5 -15.88 4.41 8.19
CA ARG A 5 -16.49 3.93 6.95
C ARG A 5 -17.30 5.01 6.22
N PRO A 6 -18.22 5.75 6.88
CA PRO A 6 -18.95 6.84 6.24
C PRO A 6 -18.03 7.95 5.73
N LEU A 7 -16.97 8.25 6.48
CA LEU A 7 -16.00 9.30 6.12
C LEU A 7 -15.10 8.91 4.93
N LEU A 8 -14.90 7.61 4.69
CA LEU A 8 -14.24 7.13 3.49
C LEU A 8 -15.11 7.25 2.24
N LEU A 9 -16.44 7.27 2.39
CA LEU A 9 -17.42 7.44 1.31
C LEU A 9 -17.92 8.89 1.21
N ASP A 10 -17.26 9.82 1.89
CA ASP A 10 -17.65 11.22 1.89
C ASP A 10 -17.46 11.84 0.49
N VAL A 11 -18.30 12.82 0.15
CA VAL A 11 -18.25 13.51 -1.15
C VAL A 11 -17.01 14.38 -1.28
N VAL A 12 -16.38 14.76 -0.15
CA VAL A 12 -15.24 15.65 -0.10
C VAL A 12 -13.91 14.87 -0.13
N PRO A 13 -13.08 15.01 -1.17
CA PRO A 13 -11.84 14.24 -1.33
C PRO A 13 -10.82 14.43 -0.19
N THR A 14 -10.77 15.62 0.41
CA THR A 14 -9.87 15.91 1.54
C THR A 14 -10.30 15.19 2.81
N ILE A 15 -11.60 15.00 3.04
CA ILE A 15 -12.14 14.24 4.17
C ILE A 15 -11.83 12.76 3.96
N GLN A 16 -12.08 12.24 2.75
CA GLN A 16 -11.75 10.85 2.39
C GLN A 16 -10.26 10.54 2.60
N GLN A 17 -9.37 11.42 2.10
CA GLN A 17 -7.93 11.30 2.29
C GLN A 17 -7.54 11.32 3.77
N THR A 18 -8.10 12.24 4.56
CA THR A 18 -7.78 12.39 5.98
C THR A 18 -8.27 11.18 6.77
N ALA A 19 -9.46 10.65 6.44
CA ALA A 19 -9.99 9.43 7.02
C ALA A 19 -9.11 8.21 6.71
N ALA A 20 -8.68 8.06 5.45
CA ALA A 20 -7.75 7.01 5.04
C ALA A 20 -6.39 7.12 5.76
N LEU A 21 -5.83 8.33 5.89
CA LEU A 21 -4.59 8.56 6.63
C LEU A 21 -4.74 8.24 8.12
N ALA A 22 -5.84 8.65 8.75
CA ALA A 22 -6.13 8.34 10.14
C ALA A 22 -6.25 6.82 10.35
N LEU A 23 -6.95 6.12 9.46
CA LEU A 23 -7.02 4.65 9.46
C LEU A 23 -5.65 4.01 9.32
N GLY A 24 -4.83 4.48 8.39
CA GLY A 24 -3.49 3.94 8.18
C GLY A 24 -2.60 4.14 9.40
N ARG A 25 -2.71 5.29 10.08
CA ARG A 25 -1.97 5.56 11.32
C ARG A 25 -2.44 4.68 12.47
N LEU A 26 -3.75 4.47 12.60
CA LEU A 26 -4.32 3.55 13.61
C LEU A 26 -3.87 2.12 13.35
N ALA A 27 -3.98 1.65 12.11
CA ALA A 27 -3.51 0.33 11.71
C ALA A 27 -2.00 0.18 11.97
N ASN A 28 -1.21 1.22 11.74
CA ASN A 28 0.24 1.21 11.94
C ASN A 28 0.68 1.18 13.43
N TYR A 29 -0.22 1.56 14.35
CA TYR A 29 0.06 1.70 15.78
C TYR A 29 -0.03 0.37 16.53
N ASN A 30 -1.08 -0.43 16.26
CA ASN A 30 -1.30 -1.72 16.93
C ASN A 30 -1.84 -2.77 15.93
N ASP A 31 -1.37 -4.01 16.06
CA ASP A 31 -1.84 -5.17 15.32
C ASP A 31 -3.32 -5.49 15.58
N ASP A 32 -3.83 -5.31 16.81
CA ASP A 32 -5.26 -5.45 17.09
C ASP A 32 -6.11 -4.49 16.25
N LEU A 33 -5.61 -3.26 16.05
CA LEU A 33 -6.29 -2.24 15.23
C LEU A 33 -6.18 -2.59 13.76
N ALA A 34 -5.03 -3.06 13.28
CA ALA A 34 -4.89 -3.55 11.92
C ALA A 34 -5.85 -4.70 11.64
N GLU A 35 -5.99 -5.65 12.57
CA GLU A 35 -6.93 -6.76 12.44
C GLU A 35 -8.39 -6.27 12.44
N ALA A 36 -8.72 -5.26 13.25
CA ALA A 36 -10.04 -4.63 13.24
C ALA A 36 -10.36 -3.92 11.90
N VAL A 37 -9.36 -3.40 11.17
CA VAL A 37 -9.56 -2.83 9.81
C VAL A 37 -9.92 -3.94 8.81
N VAL A 38 -9.25 -5.09 8.91
CA VAL A 38 -9.53 -6.26 8.05
C VAL A 38 -10.91 -6.84 8.36
N LYS A 39 -11.21 -7.11 9.63
CA LYS A 39 -12.52 -7.60 10.10
C LYS A 39 -13.65 -6.62 9.80
N GLY A 40 -13.33 -5.34 9.65
CA GLY A 40 -14.28 -4.29 9.31
C GLY A 40 -14.60 -4.18 7.82
N ASP A 41 -14.11 -5.09 6.95
CA ASP A 41 -14.31 -5.05 5.50
C ASP A 41 -14.01 -3.66 4.91
N ILE A 42 -12.97 -2.99 5.43
CA ILE A 42 -12.55 -1.66 4.96
C ILE A 42 -11.57 -1.81 3.79
N LEU A 43 -10.81 -2.90 3.74
CA LEU A 43 -9.83 -3.17 2.68
C LEU A 43 -10.46 -3.25 1.27
N PRO A 44 -11.53 -4.02 1.03
CA PRO A 44 -12.11 -4.12 -0.31
C PRO A 44 -12.66 -2.77 -0.79
N GLN A 45 -13.25 -1.98 0.12
CA GLN A 45 -13.72 -0.62 -0.19
C GLN A 45 -12.58 0.33 -0.54
N LEU A 46 -11.48 0.26 0.22
CA LEU A 46 -10.29 1.05 -0.07
C LEU A 46 -9.74 0.70 -1.45
N VAL A 47 -9.58 -0.59 -1.76
CA VAL A 47 -9.07 -1.10 -3.04
C VAL A 47 -9.96 -0.66 -4.21
N TYR A 48 -11.28 -0.80 -4.09
CA TYR A 48 -12.23 -0.33 -5.09
C TYR A 48 -12.09 1.18 -5.33
N SER A 49 -12.06 1.95 -4.24
CA SER A 49 -11.93 3.41 -4.31
C SER A 49 -10.56 3.83 -4.87
N LEU A 50 -9.52 3.03 -4.70
CA LEU A 50 -8.16 3.30 -5.15
C LEU A 50 -8.06 3.39 -6.69
N ALA A 51 -8.88 2.63 -7.40
CA ALA A 51 -8.93 2.64 -8.87
C ALA A 51 -9.54 3.93 -9.45
N GLU A 52 -10.57 4.49 -8.80
CA GLU A 52 -11.35 5.61 -9.33
C GLU A 52 -10.96 6.99 -8.76
N GLN A 53 -10.12 7.05 -7.72
CA GLN A 53 -9.91 8.28 -6.93
C GLN A 53 -8.62 9.05 -7.23
N ASN A 54 -8.57 10.28 -6.70
CA ASN A 54 -7.45 11.22 -6.83
C ASN A 54 -6.11 10.67 -6.28
N ARG A 55 -4.99 11.16 -6.84
CA ARG A 55 -3.61 10.81 -6.44
C ARG A 55 -3.34 10.88 -4.92
N PHE A 56 -3.98 11.82 -4.22
CA PHE A 56 -3.81 11.98 -2.78
C PHE A 56 -4.47 10.85 -1.99
N TYR A 57 -5.65 10.41 -2.45
CA TYR A 57 -6.34 9.27 -1.87
C TYR A 57 -5.59 7.97 -2.18
N LYS A 58 -5.10 7.78 -3.41
CA LYS A 58 -4.27 6.62 -3.78
C LYS A 58 -3.06 6.46 -2.85
N LYS A 59 -2.34 7.55 -2.56
CA LYS A 59 -1.23 7.56 -1.59
C LYS A 59 -1.69 7.16 -0.18
N ALA A 60 -2.80 7.73 0.28
CA ALA A 60 -3.34 7.42 1.61
C ALA A 60 -3.77 5.95 1.72
N ALA A 61 -4.48 5.43 0.72
CA ALA A 61 -4.95 4.06 0.69
C ALA A 61 -3.79 3.07 0.60
N ALA A 62 -2.79 3.32 -0.25
CA ALA A 62 -1.55 2.52 -0.29
C ALA A 62 -0.82 2.52 1.08
N PHE A 63 -0.84 3.64 1.80
CA PHE A 63 -0.31 3.70 3.16
C PHE A 63 -1.09 2.83 4.16
N VAL A 64 -2.43 2.75 4.04
CA VAL A 64 -3.24 1.83 4.86
C VAL A 64 -2.87 0.37 4.57
N LEU A 65 -2.82 -0.01 3.28
CA LEU A 65 -2.46 -1.37 2.87
C LEU A 65 -1.08 -1.77 3.39
N ARG A 66 -0.11 -0.86 3.28
CA ARG A 66 1.23 -1.04 3.85
C ARG A 66 1.20 -1.22 5.36
N ALA A 67 0.46 -0.38 6.07
CA ALA A 67 0.37 -0.43 7.53
C ALA A 67 -0.19 -1.78 7.98
N VAL A 68 -1.28 -2.26 7.37
CA VAL A 68 -1.90 -3.54 7.70
C VAL A 68 -0.96 -4.72 7.35
N GLY A 69 -0.34 -4.68 6.16
CA GLY A 69 0.55 -5.75 5.68
C GLY A 69 1.86 -5.89 6.47
N LYS A 70 2.28 -4.87 7.23
CA LYS A 70 3.54 -4.94 8.01
C LYS A 70 3.44 -5.79 9.27
N HIS A 71 2.23 -5.96 9.83
CA HIS A 71 2.02 -6.50 11.17
C HIS A 71 2.06 -8.02 11.22
N SER A 72 1.47 -8.68 10.23
CA SER A 72 1.27 -10.13 10.28
C SER A 72 1.06 -10.73 8.88
N PRO A 73 1.58 -11.94 8.60
CA PRO A 73 1.40 -12.60 7.30
C PRO A 73 -0.07 -12.93 7.01
N GLN A 74 -0.89 -13.21 8.03
CA GLN A 74 -2.32 -13.42 7.85
C GLN A 74 -3.02 -12.14 7.35
N LEU A 75 -2.61 -10.97 7.85
CA LEU A 75 -3.13 -9.67 7.39
C LEU A 75 -2.63 -9.33 5.98
N ALA A 76 -1.38 -9.67 5.67
CA ALA A 76 -0.84 -9.52 4.31
C ALA A 76 -1.61 -10.40 3.31
N GLN A 77 -1.94 -11.64 3.67
CA GLN A 77 -2.76 -12.52 2.84
C GLN A 77 -4.17 -11.96 2.65
N ALA A 78 -4.80 -11.43 3.70
CA ALA A 78 -6.12 -10.80 3.58
C ALA A 78 -6.11 -9.60 2.61
N ILE A 79 -5.02 -8.82 2.55
CA ILE A 79 -4.85 -7.74 1.56
C ILE A 79 -4.78 -8.31 0.13
N VAL A 80 -4.06 -9.41 -0.07
CA VAL A 80 -3.97 -10.10 -1.37
C VAL A 80 -5.33 -10.64 -1.79
N ASP A 81 -6.06 -11.27 -0.87
CA ASP A 81 -7.39 -11.85 -1.12
C ASP A 81 -8.42 -10.77 -1.48
N CYS A 82 -8.21 -9.52 -1.05
CA CYS A 82 -9.04 -8.37 -1.43
C CYS A 82 -8.74 -7.83 -2.84
N GLY A 83 -7.81 -8.41 -3.60
CA GLY A 83 -7.42 -7.95 -4.93
C GLY A 83 -6.54 -6.71 -4.93
N ALA A 84 -5.90 -6.38 -3.79
CA ALA A 84 -5.08 -5.17 -3.69
C ALA A 84 -3.80 -5.24 -4.54
N LEU A 85 -3.32 -6.44 -4.88
CA LEU A 85 -2.10 -6.60 -5.70
C LEU A 85 -2.27 -5.98 -7.09
N ASP A 86 -3.35 -6.31 -7.80
CA ASP A 86 -3.61 -5.77 -9.13
C ASP A 86 -3.72 -4.25 -9.11
N THR A 87 -4.40 -3.70 -8.11
CA THR A 87 -4.56 -2.25 -7.97
C THR A 87 -3.25 -1.54 -7.60
N LEU A 88 -2.42 -2.16 -6.76
CA LEU A 88 -1.08 -1.65 -6.44
C LEU A 88 -0.16 -1.67 -7.66
N VAL A 89 -0.24 -2.71 -8.50
CA VAL A 89 0.50 -2.78 -9.77
C VAL A 89 0.06 -1.66 -10.72
N ILE A 90 -1.25 -1.43 -10.86
CA ILE A 90 -1.77 -0.29 -11.65
C ILE A 90 -1.24 1.04 -11.09
N CYS A 91 -1.12 1.18 -9.78
CA CYS A 91 -0.54 2.37 -9.15
C CYS A 91 0.96 2.56 -9.36
N LEU A 92 1.71 1.50 -9.67
CA LEU A 92 3.11 1.61 -10.10
C LEU A 92 3.23 2.21 -11.51
N GLU A 93 2.19 2.04 -12.33
CA GLU A 93 2.11 2.60 -13.69
C GLU A 93 1.50 4.03 -13.69
N ASP A 94 1.12 4.57 -12.54
CA ASP A 94 0.54 5.92 -12.41
C ASP A 94 1.59 7.01 -12.70
N PHE A 95 1.19 8.16 -13.25
CA PHE A 95 2.13 9.25 -13.58
C PHE A 95 2.70 9.95 -12.34
N ASP A 96 2.04 9.88 -11.19
CA ASP A 96 2.50 10.55 -9.97
C ASP A 96 3.58 9.74 -9.24
N PRO A 97 4.82 10.26 -9.11
CA PRO A 97 5.92 9.51 -8.50
C PRO A 97 5.66 9.16 -7.02
N GLY A 98 4.87 9.97 -6.30
CA GLY A 98 4.53 9.65 -4.92
C GLY A 98 3.51 8.52 -4.79
N VAL A 99 2.65 8.31 -5.80
CA VAL A 99 1.73 7.17 -5.84
C VAL A 99 2.53 5.90 -6.12
N LYS A 100 3.46 5.95 -7.09
CA LYS A 100 4.37 4.84 -7.38
C LYS A 100 5.16 4.42 -6.15
N GLU A 101 5.77 5.39 -5.47
CA GLU A 101 6.56 5.12 -4.26
C GLU A 101 5.69 4.46 -3.17
N ALA A 102 4.50 5.01 -2.89
CA ALA A 102 3.61 4.44 -1.88
C ALA A 102 3.16 3.00 -2.22
N ALA A 103 2.86 2.74 -3.49
CA ALA A 103 2.48 1.42 -3.97
C ALA A 103 3.64 0.41 -3.88
N ALA A 104 4.83 0.83 -4.29
CA ALA A 104 6.08 0.06 -4.17
C ALA A 104 6.34 -0.35 -2.72
N TRP A 105 6.23 0.59 -1.78
CA TRP A 105 6.37 0.28 -0.35
C TRP A 105 5.32 -0.75 0.09
N ALA A 106 4.05 -0.57 -0.25
CA ALA A 106 2.99 -1.49 0.14
C ALA A 106 3.26 -2.92 -0.38
N LEU A 107 3.63 -3.05 -1.65
CA LEU A 107 4.00 -4.34 -2.26
C LEU A 107 5.21 -4.97 -1.57
N GLY A 108 6.25 -4.20 -1.27
CA GLY A 108 7.44 -4.71 -0.57
C GLY A 108 7.12 -5.29 0.80
N TYR A 109 6.23 -4.66 1.57
CA TYR A 109 5.79 -5.20 2.86
C TYR A 109 4.92 -6.45 2.73
N ILE A 110 4.02 -6.49 1.75
CA ILE A 110 3.19 -7.68 1.47
C ILE A 110 4.07 -8.85 1.05
N ALA A 111 5.02 -8.62 0.12
CA ALA A 111 5.95 -9.64 -0.37
C ALA A 111 6.90 -10.16 0.72
N ARG A 112 7.32 -9.29 1.65
CA ARG A 112 8.17 -9.69 2.80
C ARG A 112 7.51 -10.75 3.68
N HIS A 113 6.19 -10.66 3.87
CA HIS A 113 5.45 -11.59 4.71
C HIS A 113 4.90 -12.79 3.94
N ASN A 114 4.73 -12.65 2.63
CA ASN A 114 4.18 -13.68 1.77
C ASN A 114 5.21 -14.11 0.73
N ALA A 115 6.11 -15.02 1.14
CA ALA A 115 7.09 -15.67 0.27
C ALA A 115 6.45 -16.44 -0.91
N GLU A 116 5.13 -16.66 -0.89
CA GLU A 116 4.39 -17.28 -2.00
C GLU A 116 4.02 -16.27 -3.12
N VAL A 117 4.01 -14.95 -2.86
CA VAL A 117 3.79 -13.92 -3.92
C VAL A 117 5.02 -13.80 -4.82
N GLU A 118 6.20 -14.20 -4.33
CA GLU A 118 7.44 -14.29 -5.10
C GLU A 118 7.29 -15.19 -6.34
N LYS A 119 6.40 -16.21 -6.28
CA LYS A 119 6.14 -17.12 -7.41
C LYS A 119 5.17 -16.54 -8.46
N GLY A 120 4.29 -15.61 -8.07
CA GLY A 120 3.30 -15.00 -8.99
C GLY A 120 3.86 -13.86 -9.85
N CYS A 121 4.96 -13.24 -9.42
CA CYS A 121 5.57 -12.07 -10.06
C CYS A 121 6.79 -12.40 -10.94
N GLN A 122 6.78 -13.53 -11.65
CA GLN A 122 7.83 -13.91 -12.62
C GLN A 122 7.79 -13.06 -13.92
N ARG A 123 7.72 -11.74 -13.78
CA ARG A 123 8.06 -10.81 -14.85
C ARG A 123 9.55 -10.45 -14.76
N PRO A 124 10.27 -10.37 -15.88
CA PRO A 124 11.68 -9.95 -15.88
C PRO A 124 11.76 -8.51 -15.35
N GLY A 125 12.30 -8.33 -14.14
CA GLY A 125 12.38 -7.06 -13.42
C GLY A 125 12.35 -7.20 -11.88
N TRP A 126 11.81 -8.31 -11.37
CA TRP A 126 11.73 -8.59 -9.93
C TRP A 126 13.11 -8.82 -9.27
N SER A 127 14.11 -9.28 -10.01
CA SER A 127 15.45 -9.58 -9.50
C SER A 127 16.25 -8.34 -9.09
N VAL A 128 15.92 -7.16 -9.64
CA VAL A 128 16.47 -5.85 -9.21
C VAL A 128 15.81 -5.35 -7.91
N TRP A 129 14.67 -5.93 -7.56
CA TRP A 129 13.79 -5.47 -6.51
C TRP A 129 14.06 -6.09 -5.14
N GLN A 130 15.04 -7.01 -4.99
CA GLN A 130 15.34 -7.60 -3.68
C GLN A 130 15.94 -6.53 -2.74
N PRO A 131 15.19 -6.05 -1.73
CA PRO A 131 15.76 -5.16 -0.74
C PRO A 131 16.53 -6.05 0.22
N SER A 132 17.85 -5.97 0.16
CA SER A 132 18.77 -6.68 1.06
C SER A 132 18.40 -6.40 2.52
N GLN A 133 17.59 -7.29 3.11
CA GLN A 133 17.36 -7.74 4.51
C GLN A 133 17.68 -6.81 5.71
N HIS A 134 17.96 -5.53 5.51
CA HIS A 134 18.34 -4.60 6.56
C HIS A 134 17.30 -3.50 6.64
N ARG A 135 16.38 -3.74 7.57
CA ARG A 135 15.71 -2.75 8.44
C ARG A 135 14.93 -1.67 7.67
N GLY A 136 13.61 -1.63 7.88
CA GLY A 136 12.73 -0.59 7.34
C GLY A 136 13.16 0.83 7.75
N THR A 137 14.06 1.42 6.98
CA THR A 137 14.44 2.82 7.06
C THR A 137 14.35 3.41 5.65
N GLU A 138 14.08 4.71 5.60
CA GLU A 138 13.78 5.55 4.43
C GLU A 138 14.85 5.51 3.31
N ALA A 139 15.93 4.75 3.49
CA ALA A 139 17.02 4.56 2.53
C ALA A 139 16.60 3.82 1.26
N GLY A 140 15.67 2.86 1.34
CA GLY A 140 15.20 2.11 0.17
C GLY A 140 14.51 3.00 -0.87
N ALA A 141 13.75 3.99 -0.42
CA ALA A 141 13.12 4.98 -1.30
C ALA A 141 14.12 6.00 -1.89
N ALA A 142 15.17 6.35 -1.12
CA ALA A 142 16.20 7.27 -1.59
C ALA A 142 17.03 6.68 -2.74
N ALA A 143 17.30 5.37 -2.73
CA ALA A 143 18.02 4.68 -3.80
C ALA A 143 17.24 4.69 -5.13
N TRP A 144 15.91 4.63 -5.08
CA TRP A 144 15.05 4.72 -6.27
C TRP A 144 15.04 6.12 -6.88
N ARG A 145 15.01 7.17 -6.04
CA ARG A 145 15.04 8.57 -6.50
C ARG A 145 16.29 8.86 -7.33
N GLN A 146 17.43 8.25 -6.98
CA GLN A 146 18.69 8.39 -7.73
C GLN A 146 18.75 7.55 -9.02
N SER A 147 17.99 6.46 -9.12
CA SER A 147 18.00 5.60 -10.32
C SER A 147 17.18 6.18 -11.47
N GLU A 148 16.16 7.01 -11.21
CA GLU A 148 15.41 7.69 -12.29
C GLU A 148 16.04 9.05 -12.69
N GLU A 149 16.81 9.71 -11.81
CA GLU A 149 17.54 10.93 -12.17
C GLU A 149 18.79 10.66 -13.04
N GLY A 150 19.27 9.42 -13.10
CA GLY A 150 20.39 9.00 -13.97
C GLY A 150 20.02 8.70 -15.43
N GLY A 151 18.74 8.77 -15.81
CA GLY A 151 18.24 8.47 -17.16
C GLY A 151 18.07 9.69 -18.08
N ALA A 152 18.46 10.88 -17.62
CA ALA A 152 18.42 12.12 -18.41
C ALA A 152 19.84 12.62 -18.71
N SER A 153 20.55 11.94 -19.60
CA SER A 153 21.66 12.51 -20.38
C SER A 153 21.79 11.80 -21.71
#